data_AF-A0A6P1F4E0-F1
#
_entry.id   AF-A0A6P1F4E0-F1
#
_cell.length_a   1.000
_cell.length_b   1.000
_cell.length_c   1.000
_cell.angle_alpha   90.00
_cell.angle_beta   90.00
_cell.angle_gamma   90.00
#
_symmetry.space_group_name_H-M   'P 1'
#
loop_
_entity.id
_entity.type
_entity.pdbx_description
1 polymer ?
#
loop_
_entity_poly.entity_id
_entity_poly.type
_entity_poly.pdbx_seq_one_letter_code
_entity_poly.pdbx_strand_id
1 'polypeptide(L)'
;MCGRFVVKDNTEGLLPDLFTGDFAGMRPNFNVAPSSPVTVVRERDGERSAPMVHWGFVPVWAKDFKKQRPQPINARIETVASSPMFRKAFATSRVLIPAAGYYEWTVTETGKQPHFIYESDAALAMAGIVSAWPDPSKAEDDPEKWRLSTAIITRDSHVRKGRHRGVGAR
;
A
#
# COMPACT_ATOMS: atom_id res chain seq x y z
N MET A 1 0.89 6.40 -11.20
CA MET A 1 -0.03 5.58 -10.39
C MET A 1 0.65 4.24 -10.14
N CYS A 2 1.11 3.97 -8.91
CA CYS A 2 1.71 2.68 -8.60
C CYS A 2 0.65 1.58 -8.60
N GLY A 3 0.72 0.66 -9.57
CA GLY A 3 -0.19 -0.48 -9.67
C GLY A 3 0.39 -1.79 -9.17
N ARG A 4 1.72 -1.88 -8.99
CA ARG A 4 2.46 -3.07 -8.56
C ARG A 4 3.69 -2.66 -7.79
N PHE A 5 4.04 -3.42 -6.75
CA PHE A 5 5.27 -3.19 -5.99
C PHE A 5 5.97 -4.49 -5.62
N VAL A 6 7.17 -4.35 -5.05
CA VAL A 6 8.06 -5.45 -4.71
C VAL A 6 8.26 -5.50 -3.21
N VAL A 7 8.18 -6.70 -2.66
CA VAL A 7 8.70 -7.05 -1.34
C VAL A 7 9.86 -8.03 -1.56
N LYS A 8 11.04 -7.72 -1.03
CA LYS A 8 12.20 -8.62 -1.01
C LYS A 8 12.44 -9.14 0.41
N ASP A 9 13.35 -10.11 0.55
CA ASP A 9 13.88 -10.48 1.86
C ASP A 9 14.39 -9.23 2.61
N ASN A 10 14.12 -9.19 3.92
CA ASN A 10 14.54 -8.14 4.84
C ASN A 10 14.01 -6.73 4.51
N THR A 11 12.96 -6.57 3.70
CA THR A 11 12.39 -5.24 3.38
C THR A 11 12.01 -4.46 4.64
N GLU A 12 11.49 -5.16 5.65
CA GLU A 12 11.17 -4.64 6.98
C GLU A 12 12.42 -4.18 7.75
N GLY A 13 13.54 -4.87 7.60
CA GLY A 13 14.79 -4.56 8.29
C GLY A 13 15.51 -3.32 7.75
N LEU A 14 15.14 -2.83 6.57
CA LEU A 14 15.80 -1.69 5.92
C LEU A 14 15.39 -0.32 6.49
N LEU A 15 14.28 -0.24 7.25
CA LEU A 15 13.83 0.97 7.94
C LEU A 15 13.34 0.63 9.36
N PRO A 16 14.22 0.16 10.25
CA PRO A 16 13.84 -0.46 11.53
C PRO A 16 13.12 0.51 12.48
N ASP A 17 13.36 1.82 12.40
CA ASP A 17 12.67 2.81 13.22
C ASP A 17 11.20 2.99 12.82
N LEU A 18 10.89 2.77 11.53
CA LEU A 18 9.55 2.90 10.96
C LEU A 18 8.81 1.56 10.93
N PHE A 19 9.52 0.47 10.65
CA PHE A 19 8.96 -0.85 10.44
C PHE A 19 9.21 -1.73 11.67
N THR A 20 8.44 -1.46 12.72
CA THR A 20 8.41 -2.30 13.93
C THR A 20 7.06 -3.01 14.06
N GLY A 21 7.08 -4.23 14.61
CA GLY A 21 5.92 -5.11 14.72
C GLY A 21 6.25 -6.54 14.29
N ASP A 22 5.25 -7.41 14.30
CA ASP A 22 5.39 -8.80 13.83
C ASP A 22 5.22 -8.90 12.30
N PHE A 23 6.32 -9.09 11.59
CA PHE A 23 6.35 -9.28 10.13
C PHE A 23 6.32 -10.75 9.70
N ALA A 24 6.00 -11.70 10.60
CA ALA A 24 6.00 -13.13 10.28
C ALA A 24 5.05 -13.53 9.13
N GLY A 25 4.10 -12.67 8.74
CA GLY A 25 3.24 -12.84 7.56
C GLY A 25 3.83 -12.29 6.26
N MET A 26 4.82 -11.41 6.31
CA MET A 26 5.41 -10.80 5.11
C MET A 26 6.29 -11.82 4.37
N ARG A 27 6.09 -11.94 3.06
CA ARG A 27 6.84 -12.87 2.21
C ARG A 27 7.38 -12.12 0.99
N PRO A 28 8.57 -12.48 0.48
CA PRO A 28 9.08 -11.95 -0.77
C PRO A 28 8.08 -12.15 -1.90
N ASN A 29 7.81 -11.08 -2.64
CA ASN A 29 6.97 -11.10 -3.82
C ASN A 29 7.41 -9.97 -4.75
N PHE A 30 7.97 -10.34 -5.90
CA PHE A 30 8.45 -9.40 -6.92
C PHE A 30 7.34 -8.84 -7.81
N ASN A 31 6.08 -9.21 -7.53
CA ASN A 31 4.91 -8.80 -8.26
C ASN A 31 3.68 -8.73 -7.34
N VAL A 32 3.76 -7.90 -6.29
CA VAL A 32 2.57 -7.62 -5.48
C VAL A 32 1.57 -6.86 -6.35
N ALA A 33 0.39 -7.44 -6.53
CA ALA A 33 -0.65 -6.94 -7.43
C ALA A 33 -1.92 -6.54 -6.65
N PRO A 34 -2.80 -5.71 -7.24
CA PRO A 34 -4.09 -5.35 -6.66
C PRO A 34 -4.88 -6.56 -6.18
N SER A 35 -5.65 -6.40 -5.11
CA SER A 35 -6.40 -7.46 -4.41
C SER A 35 -5.56 -8.49 -3.65
N SER A 36 -4.22 -8.40 -3.68
CA SER A 36 -3.36 -9.24 -2.85
C SER A 36 -3.38 -8.78 -1.39
N PRO A 37 -3.16 -9.68 -0.42
CA PRO A 37 -2.82 -9.26 0.93
C PRO A 37 -1.44 -8.57 0.93
N VAL A 38 -1.31 -7.49 1.68
CA VAL A 38 -0.07 -6.71 1.84
C VAL A 38 0.18 -6.43 3.31
N THR A 39 1.44 -6.43 3.74
CA THR A 39 1.78 -6.06 5.12
C THR A 39 1.74 -4.55 5.27
N VAL A 40 1.13 -4.05 6.33
CA VAL A 40 1.12 -2.63 6.67
C VAL A 40 1.61 -2.44 8.09
N VAL A 41 2.33 -1.36 8.34
CA VAL A 41 2.71 -0.95 9.68
C VAL A 41 1.73 0.10 10.16
N ARG A 42 1.08 -0.16 11.29
CA ARG A 42 0.12 0.75 11.91
C ARG A 42 0.40 0.89 13.39
N GLU A 43 0.10 2.06 13.92
CA GLU A 43 0.13 2.33 15.35
C GLU A 43 -1.29 2.63 15.83
N ARG A 44 -1.70 1.97 16.90
CA ARG A 44 -3.00 2.16 17.53
C ARG A 44 -2.81 2.10 19.03
N ASP A 45 -3.32 3.10 19.75
CA ASP A 45 -3.28 3.15 21.22
C ASP A 45 -1.85 2.98 21.79
N GLY A 46 -0.84 3.50 21.07
CA GLY A 46 0.58 3.40 21.43
C GLY A 46 1.25 2.07 21.04
N GLU A 47 0.49 1.12 20.48
CA GLU A 47 0.99 -0.19 20.07
C GLU A 47 1.19 -0.24 18.56
N ARG A 48 2.41 -0.64 18.13
CA ARG A 48 2.72 -0.84 16.72
C ARG A 48 2.57 -2.30 16.32
N SER A 49 1.87 -2.53 15.21
CA SER A 49 1.61 -3.85 14.64
C SER A 49 1.84 -3.84 13.13
N ALA A 50 2.14 -5.02 12.58
CA ALA A 50 2.38 -5.21 11.14
C ALA A 50 1.39 -6.22 10.49
N PRO A 51 0.06 -6.00 10.57
CA PRO A 51 -0.90 -6.97 10.02
C PRO A 51 -0.86 -7.04 8.50
N MET A 52 -1.24 -8.21 7.95
CA MET A 52 -1.62 -8.31 6.55
C MET A 52 -3.02 -7.76 6.31
N VAL A 53 -3.19 -6.97 5.24
CA VAL A 53 -4.46 -6.34 4.88
C VAL A 53 -4.72 -6.47 3.38
N HIS A 54 -5.99 -6.46 2.98
CA HIS A 54 -6.37 -6.55 1.56
C HIS A 54 -6.03 -5.25 0.80
N TRP A 55 -5.25 -5.32 -0.29
CA TRP A 55 -4.96 -4.14 -1.11
C TRP A 55 -6.08 -3.86 -2.11
N GLY A 56 -6.96 -2.92 -1.76
CA GLY A 56 -8.19 -2.62 -2.46
C GLY A 56 -9.20 -2.09 -1.46
N PHE A 57 -9.28 -0.78 -1.32
CA PHE A 57 -9.98 -0.14 -0.22
C PHE A 57 -11.49 -0.39 -0.23
N VAL A 58 -12.01 -0.81 0.92
CA VAL A 58 -13.43 -1.01 1.20
C VAL A 58 -13.81 -0.10 2.37
N PRO A 59 -14.65 0.94 2.16
CA PRO A 59 -15.06 1.81 3.24
C PRO A 59 -15.93 1.06 4.27
N VAL A 60 -15.85 1.45 5.53
CA VAL A 60 -16.57 0.82 6.67
C VAL A 60 -18.09 0.69 6.46
N TRP A 61 -18.71 1.60 5.68
CA TRP A 61 -20.14 1.62 5.40
C TRP A 61 -20.54 0.77 4.17
N ALA A 62 -19.59 0.16 3.47
CA ALA A 62 -19.89 -0.69 2.32
C ALA A 62 -20.81 -1.84 2.74
N LYS A 63 -21.75 -2.22 1.87
CA LYS A 63 -22.68 -3.32 2.17
C LYS A 63 -22.05 -4.70 2.03
N ASP A 64 -21.02 -4.82 1.18
CA ASP A 64 -20.36 -6.07 0.86
C ASP A 64 -18.89 -5.81 0.51
N PHE A 65 -17.99 -6.53 1.17
CA PHE A 65 -16.55 -6.36 0.98
C PHE A 65 -16.08 -6.73 -0.43
N LYS A 66 -16.61 -7.82 -1.02
CA LYS A 66 -16.13 -8.38 -2.31
C LYS A 66 -16.82 -7.74 -3.51
N LYS A 67 -18.10 -7.36 -3.37
CA LYS A 67 -18.93 -6.78 -4.45
C LYS A 67 -18.72 -5.28 -4.64
N GLN A 68 -18.17 -4.57 -3.65
CA GLN A 68 -17.76 -3.18 -3.84
C GLN A 68 -16.69 -3.12 -4.92
N ARG A 69 -17.04 -2.72 -6.15
CA ARG A 69 -16.12 -2.67 -7.30
C ARG A 69 -16.32 -1.37 -8.08
N PRO A 70 -15.24 -0.77 -8.63
CA PRO A 70 -13.85 -1.12 -8.36
C PRO A 70 -13.46 -0.81 -6.90
N GLN A 71 -12.58 -1.64 -6.32
CA GLN A 71 -11.96 -1.32 -5.04
C GLN A 71 -10.74 -0.45 -5.31
N PRO A 72 -10.70 0.81 -4.87
CA PRO A 72 -9.57 1.68 -5.17
C PRO A 72 -8.32 1.18 -4.46
N ILE A 73 -7.25 0.97 -5.24
CA ILE A 73 -5.94 0.64 -4.70
C ILE A 73 -5.12 1.87 -4.31
N ASN A 74 -5.50 3.03 -4.83
CA ASN A 74 -4.81 4.31 -4.66
C ASN A 74 -5.80 5.39 -4.20
N ALA A 75 -5.35 6.30 -3.35
CA ALA A 75 -6.06 7.50 -2.91
C ALA A 75 -5.19 8.73 -3.22
N ARG A 76 -5.75 9.72 -3.92
CA ARG A 76 -5.03 10.95 -4.31
C ARG A 76 -4.86 11.87 -3.10
N ILE A 77 -3.63 12.29 -2.77
CA ILE A 77 -3.35 13.16 -1.61
C ILE A 77 -4.14 14.47 -1.70
N GLU A 78 -4.40 14.95 -2.92
CA GLU A 78 -5.11 16.18 -3.20
C GLU A 78 -6.58 16.13 -2.74
N THR A 79 -7.17 14.93 -2.68
CA THR A 79 -8.60 14.74 -2.37
C THR A 79 -8.87 13.76 -1.23
N VAL A 80 -7.85 13.06 -0.72
CA VAL A 80 -8.02 11.99 0.29
C VAL A 80 -8.69 12.51 1.57
N ALA A 81 -8.44 13.76 1.95
CA ALA A 81 -8.98 14.39 3.15
C ALA A 81 -10.46 14.81 3.02
N SER A 82 -10.93 15.09 1.79
CA SER A 82 -12.30 15.55 1.52
C SER A 82 -13.19 14.48 0.92
N SER A 83 -12.61 13.44 0.30
CA SER A 83 -13.32 12.34 -0.33
C SER A 83 -14.24 11.61 0.66
N PRO A 84 -15.56 11.47 0.38
CA PRO A 84 -16.48 10.71 1.23
C PRO A 84 -16.05 9.25 1.47
N MET A 85 -15.28 8.69 0.52
CA MET A 85 -14.78 7.32 0.61
C MET A 85 -13.59 7.20 1.58
N PHE A 86 -12.67 8.17 1.56
CA PHE A 86 -11.37 8.04 2.25
C PHE A 86 -11.24 8.91 3.51
N ARG A 87 -11.96 10.03 3.61
CA ARG A 87 -11.74 11.07 4.63
C ARG A 87 -11.70 10.53 6.06
N LYS A 88 -12.55 9.55 6.39
CA LYS A 88 -12.59 8.93 7.72
C LYS A 88 -11.30 8.16 8.00
N ALA A 89 -10.89 7.28 7.08
CA ALA A 89 -9.67 6.50 7.21
C ALA A 89 -8.41 7.39 7.19
N PHE A 90 -8.41 8.46 6.41
CA PHE A 90 -7.30 9.41 6.39
C PHE A 90 -7.10 10.13 7.72
N ALA A 91 -8.21 10.50 8.38
CA ALA A 91 -8.16 11.17 9.68
C ALA A 91 -7.62 10.26 10.79
N THR A 92 -8.00 8.99 10.82
CA THR A 92 -7.79 8.12 11.99
C THR A 92 -6.88 6.91 11.78
N SER A 93 -6.64 6.49 10.53
CA SER A 93 -6.18 5.14 10.23
C SER A 93 -5.07 5.14 9.17
N ARG A 94 -4.04 5.97 9.39
CA ARG A 94 -2.86 6.05 8.53
C ARG A 94 -1.92 4.89 8.80
N VAL A 95 -1.29 4.37 7.75
CA VAL A 95 -0.34 3.26 7.82
C VAL A 95 0.86 3.51 6.92
N LEU A 96 1.94 2.79 7.16
CA LEU A 96 3.05 2.66 6.22
C LEU A 96 2.98 1.30 5.54
N ILE A 97 3.35 1.24 4.26
CA ILE A 97 3.42 0.01 3.48
C ILE A 97 4.88 -0.16 3.04
N PRO A 98 5.62 -1.13 3.60
CA PRO A 98 6.98 -1.44 3.19
C PRO A 98 7.01 -1.94 1.75
N ALA A 99 7.96 -1.43 0.97
CA ALA A 99 8.27 -1.95 -0.36
C ALA A 99 9.76 -1.82 -0.66
N ALA A 100 10.35 -2.81 -1.30
CA ALA A 100 11.71 -2.70 -1.85
C ALA A 100 11.75 -1.80 -3.11
N GLY A 101 10.59 -1.46 -3.66
CA GLY A 101 10.44 -0.62 -4.86
C GLY A 101 9.07 -0.85 -5.50
N TYR A 102 8.74 -0.06 -6.51
CA TYR A 102 7.49 -0.19 -7.25
C TYR A 102 7.65 -0.04 -8.75
N TYR A 103 6.65 -0.50 -9.50
CA TYR A 103 6.63 -0.39 -10.95
C TYR A 103 5.74 0.77 -11.40
N GLU A 104 6.23 1.55 -12.36
CA GLU A 104 5.46 2.50 -13.15
C GLU A 104 5.56 2.17 -14.63
N TRP A 105 4.52 2.50 -15.38
CA TRP A 105 4.48 2.25 -16.82
C TRP A 105 4.47 3.57 -17.57
N THR A 106 5.46 3.75 -18.44
CA THR A 106 5.48 4.84 -19.41
C THR A 106 4.74 4.38 -20.66
N VAL A 107 3.78 5.18 -21.13
CA VAL A 107 3.15 4.95 -22.43
C VAL A 107 4.12 5.40 -23.52
N THR A 108 4.34 4.54 -24.49
CA THR A 108 5.22 4.73 -25.65
C THR A 108 4.41 4.52 -26.93
N GLU A 109 4.97 4.88 -28.09
CA GLU A 109 4.32 4.68 -29.39
C GLU A 109 3.97 3.21 -29.66
N THR A 110 4.77 2.27 -29.14
CA THR A 110 4.64 0.82 -29.39
C THR A 110 4.04 0.04 -28.23
N GLY A 111 3.57 0.71 -27.17
CA GLY A 111 2.97 0.04 -26.00
C GLY A 111 3.35 0.67 -24.65
N LYS A 112 3.47 -0.15 -23.60
CA LYS A 112 3.82 0.32 -22.25
C LYS A 112 5.17 -0.25 -21.80
N GLN A 113 6.09 0.62 -21.41
CA GLN A 113 7.38 0.24 -20.85
C GLN A 113 7.33 0.29 -19.32
N PRO A 114 7.58 -0.84 -18.60
CA PRO A 114 7.72 -0.81 -17.15
C PRO A 114 9.07 -0.22 -16.73
N HIS A 115 9.05 0.58 -15.67
CA HIS A 115 10.20 1.09 -14.94
C HIS A 115 10.09 0.65 -13.48
N PHE A 116 11.19 0.12 -12.94
CA PHE A 116 11.29 -0.19 -11.52
C PHE A 116 11.91 0.99 -10.78
N ILE A 117 11.18 1.56 -9.83
CA ILE A 117 11.56 2.71 -9.03
C ILE A 117 11.85 2.21 -7.62
N TYR A 118 13.05 2.45 -7.13
CA TYR A 118 13.57 1.92 -5.88
C TYR A 118 14.68 2.82 -5.33
N GLU A 119 15.03 2.62 -4.07
CA GLU A 119 16.26 3.18 -3.50
C GLU A 119 17.31 2.08 -3.35
N SER A 120 18.58 2.40 -3.59
CA SER A 120 19.67 1.41 -3.65
C SER A 120 19.88 0.70 -2.31
N ASP A 121 19.83 1.46 -1.22
CA ASP A 121 20.29 1.03 0.10
C ASP A 121 19.19 1.11 1.17
N ALA A 122 17.93 1.33 0.76
CA ALA A 122 16.80 1.46 1.67
C ALA A 122 15.51 0.90 1.07
N ALA A 123 14.58 0.50 1.94
CA ALA A 123 13.20 0.27 1.53
C ALA A 123 12.48 1.61 1.32
N LEU A 124 11.38 1.55 0.59
CA LEU A 124 10.37 2.61 0.53
C LEU A 124 9.34 2.38 1.63
N ALA A 125 8.97 3.46 2.32
CA ALA A 125 7.81 3.53 3.20
C ALA A 125 6.67 4.27 2.49
N MET A 126 5.77 3.53 1.84
CA MET A 126 4.64 4.14 1.14
C MET A 126 3.55 4.52 2.14
N ALA A 127 3.06 5.76 2.08
CA ALA A 127 1.95 6.19 2.91
C ALA A 127 0.65 5.52 2.45
N GLY A 128 -0.15 5.03 3.39
CA GLY A 128 -1.44 4.41 3.12
C GLY A 128 -2.51 4.76 4.14
N ILE A 129 -3.74 4.36 3.83
CA ILE A 129 -4.89 4.43 4.74
C ILE A 129 -5.55 3.07 4.85
N VAL A 130 -6.01 2.71 6.05
CA VAL A 130 -6.71 1.45 6.30
C VAL A 130 -8.15 1.68 6.73
N SER A 131 -9.04 0.84 6.20
CA SER A 131 -10.42 0.72 6.65
C SER A 131 -10.61 -0.65 7.30
N ALA A 132 -11.24 -0.65 8.48
CA ALA A 132 -11.72 -1.86 9.15
C ALA A 132 -13.22 -2.00 8.86
N TRP A 133 -13.56 -2.93 7.97
CA TRP A 133 -14.95 -3.21 7.61
C TRP A 133 -15.50 -4.34 8.48
N PRO A 134 -16.63 -4.12 9.19
CA PRO A 134 -17.26 -5.17 9.99
C PRO A 134 -18.03 -6.13 9.07
N ASP A 135 -17.71 -7.41 9.14
CA ASP A 135 -18.44 -8.44 8.42
C ASP A 135 -19.83 -8.65 9.05
N PRO A 136 -20.94 -8.34 8.36
CA PRO A 136 -22.27 -8.46 8.92
C PRO A 136 -22.70 -9.93 9.10
N SER A 137 -21.96 -10.90 8.52
CA SER A 137 -22.22 -12.32 8.71
C SER A 137 -21.60 -12.91 9.98
N LYS A 138 -20.75 -12.14 10.68
CA LYS A 138 -20.01 -12.56 11.86
C LYS A 138 -20.59 -11.94 13.13
N ALA A 139 -20.57 -12.68 14.24
CA ALA A 139 -20.95 -12.15 15.55
C ALA A 139 -20.04 -10.98 15.99
N GLU A 140 -20.49 -10.15 16.92
CA GLU A 140 -19.72 -8.96 17.35
C GLU A 140 -18.40 -9.32 18.07
N ASP A 141 -18.36 -10.47 18.73
CA ASP A 141 -17.20 -11.01 19.43
C ASP A 141 -16.35 -11.98 18.58
N ASP A 142 -16.73 -12.22 17.32
CA ASP A 142 -15.96 -13.07 16.42
C ASP A 142 -14.60 -12.41 16.09
N PRO A 143 -13.46 -13.09 16.29
CA PRO A 143 -12.14 -12.52 16.04
C PRO A 143 -11.91 -12.15 14.56
N GLU A 144 -12.65 -12.75 13.63
CA GLU A 144 -12.61 -12.47 12.20
C GLU A 144 -13.66 -11.44 11.75
N LYS A 145 -14.40 -10.84 12.70
CA LYS A 145 -15.40 -9.78 12.42
C LYS A 145 -14.83 -8.65 11.58
N TRP A 146 -13.58 -8.27 11.82
CA TRP A 146 -12.98 -7.09 11.21
C TRP A 146 -12.09 -7.44 10.04
N ARG A 147 -12.51 -7.02 8.84
CA ARG A 147 -11.72 -7.20 7.62
C ARG A 147 -11.01 -5.91 7.26
N LEU A 148 -9.69 -5.95 7.22
CA LEU A 148 -8.87 -4.80 6.91
C LEU A 148 -8.63 -4.67 5.40
N SER A 149 -8.78 -3.46 4.89
CA SER A 149 -8.43 -3.11 3.51
C SER A 149 -7.65 -1.80 3.46
N THR A 150 -6.78 -1.65 2.46
CA THR A 150 -5.90 -0.48 2.33
C THR A 150 -5.93 0.13 0.93
N ALA A 151 -5.59 1.43 0.86
CA ALA A 151 -5.17 2.12 -0.35
C ALA A 151 -3.86 2.86 -0.09
N ILE A 152 -2.99 2.89 -1.11
CA ILE A 152 -1.76 3.67 -1.11
C ILE A 152 -2.09 5.13 -1.44
N ILE A 153 -1.57 6.07 -0.67
CA ILE A 153 -1.67 7.48 -0.99
C ILE A 153 -0.72 7.80 -2.14
N THR A 154 -1.27 8.44 -3.17
CA THR A 154 -0.54 8.84 -4.37
C THR A 154 -0.60 10.35 -4.53
N ARG A 155 0.39 10.89 -5.22
CA ARG A 155 0.41 12.29 -5.66
C ARG A 155 0.85 12.32 -7.12
N ASP A 156 0.73 13.48 -7.75
CA ASP A 156 1.30 13.65 -9.08
C ASP A 156 2.83 13.50 -9.08
N SER A 157 3.34 12.85 -10.13
CA SER A 157 4.78 12.67 -10.32
C SER A 157 5.39 13.98 -10.81
N HIS A 158 6.05 14.74 -9.93
CA HIS A 158 6.95 15.78 -10.39
C HIS A 158 8.23 15.12 -10.90
N VAL A 159 8.45 15.17 -12.22
CA VAL A 159 9.68 14.68 -12.82
C VAL A 159 10.84 15.56 -12.36
N ARG A 160 11.71 15.04 -11.50
CA ARG A 160 13.07 15.59 -11.37
C ARG A 160 13.81 15.24 -12.66
N LYS A 161 14.09 16.22 -13.53
CA LYS A 161 15.07 16.03 -14.61
C LYS A 161 16.42 15.72 -13.94
N GLY A 162 16.88 14.47 -13.98
CA GLY A 162 18.05 14.07 -13.21
C GLY A 162 18.69 12.76 -13.62
N ARG A 163 19.64 12.87 -14.55
CA ARG A 163 20.77 11.96 -14.85
C ARG A 163 20.43 10.47 -15.04
N HIS A 164 20.20 10.09 -16.30
CA HIS A 164 20.68 8.80 -16.79
C HIS A 164 22.21 8.78 -16.60
N ARG A 165 22.70 8.11 -15.55
CA ARG A 165 24.04 7.54 -15.62
C ARG A 165 23.92 6.33 -16.52
N GLY A 166 24.30 6.51 -17.78
CA GLY A 166 24.53 5.38 -18.67
C GLY A 166 25.48 4.42 -17.96
N VAL A 167 25.05 3.18 -17.79
CA VAL A 167 25.95 2.08 -17.47
C VAL A 167 26.84 1.96 -18.70
N GLY A 168 28.02 2.58 -18.64
CA GLY A 168 29.05 2.40 -19.64
C GLY A 168 29.46 0.95 -19.62
N ALA A 169 29.11 0.22 -20.67
CA ALA A 169 29.83 -0.98 -21.03
C ALA A 169 31.27 -0.54 -21.37
N ARG A 170 32.23 -1.01 -20.58
CA ARG A 170 33.59 -1.28 -21.02
C ARG A 170 33.81 -2.78 -20.91
#